data_AF-A0A1Z5TRV4-F1
#
_entry.id   AF-A0A1Z5TRV4-F1
#
_cell.length_a   1.000
_cell.length_b   1.000
_cell.length_c   1.000
_cell.angle_alpha   90.00
_cell.angle_beta   90.00
_cell.angle_gamma   90.00
#
_symmetry.space_group_name_H-M   'P 1'
#
loop_
_entity.id
_entity.type
_entity.pdbx_description
1 polymer ?
#
loop_
_entity_poly.entity_id
_entity_poly.type
_entity_poly.pdbx_seq_one_letter_code
_entity_poly.pdbx_strand_id
1 'polypeptide(L)'
;MSCVTYELDSVVKDDKGADIERQPSGPKDGTVTEVIGSGVDNAGYHRRLSKRQIMMMTFGAGIGTGLWVGTGNALKYAGPAGTAVAYTIVAYVNGFIFLSVISCGITSFYVASRSLTALADLQLVHPFFGAKDKAGRPWISLLICGALGGGLCYLNCNKTAIQVYNWFSSLVGIAGFINWGAIFITQIRFRAALKAQGISPDTLPFKAPLAPWAHWLGLVIIIFILACEFYISVSPIGEPGTAVTFFANYLGMPLFLFDFVAYKLWFRTKLVKPSEVDFSEAKMFDEEDRLAREIMDDEALQKDDGFGLWQKAKNLVLG
;
A
#
# COMPACT_ATOMS: atom_id res chain seq x y z
N MET A 1 39.63 16.63 71.10
CA MET A 1 39.76 18.11 71.09
C MET A 1 39.03 18.58 69.85
N SER A 2 37.86 19.21 69.88
CA SER A 2 37.07 19.77 70.96
C SER A 2 35.59 19.71 70.58
N CYS A 3 34.76 19.60 71.61
CA CYS A 3 33.30 19.78 71.61
C CYS A 3 32.92 21.23 71.28
N VAL A 4 31.60 21.51 71.22
CA VAL A 4 30.89 22.83 71.35
C VAL A 4 30.40 23.39 69.99
N THR A 5 29.14 23.74 69.72
CA THR A 5 27.82 23.72 70.41
C THR A 5 26.74 24.01 69.35
N TYR A 6 25.51 23.56 69.61
CA TYR A 6 24.30 24.09 68.96
C TYR A 6 23.89 25.38 69.66
N GLU A 7 23.51 26.42 68.90
CA GLU A 7 22.88 27.63 69.43
C GLU A 7 21.56 27.87 68.69
N LEU A 8 20.49 27.91 69.48
CA LEU A 8 19.11 28.24 69.11
C LEU A 8 18.84 29.67 69.60
N ASP A 9 18.18 30.46 68.75
CA ASP A 9 17.58 31.80 68.94
C ASP A 9 18.13 32.75 67.87
N SER A 10 17.33 33.45 67.08
CA SER A 10 16.19 34.26 67.52
C SER A 10 15.16 34.48 66.42
N VAL A 11 13.89 34.46 66.82
CA VAL A 11 12.77 35.05 66.09
C VAL A 11 13.05 36.54 65.83
N VAL A 12 13.10 36.94 64.55
CA VAL A 12 12.99 38.34 64.14
C VAL A 12 11.81 38.44 63.18
N LYS A 13 10.77 39.16 63.60
CA LYS A 13 9.71 39.70 62.75
C LYS A 13 10.00 41.18 62.54
N ASP A 14 9.99 41.61 61.29
CA ASP A 14 9.38 42.84 60.75
C ASP A 14 9.55 42.75 59.23
N ASP A 15 8.49 42.67 58.43
CA ASP A 15 7.50 43.69 58.00
C ASP A 15 8.02 44.62 56.88
N LYS A 16 7.30 44.56 55.74
CA LYS A 16 7.34 45.42 54.53
C LYS A 16 8.44 45.17 53.47
N GLY A 17 7.97 44.72 52.29
CA GLY A 17 8.20 45.42 51.02
C GLY A 17 9.35 44.95 50.11
N ALA A 18 8.94 44.46 48.93
CA ALA A 18 9.65 44.45 47.63
C ALA A 18 10.84 43.50 47.39
N ASP A 19 10.55 42.51 46.53
CA ASP A 19 11.28 42.05 45.33
C ASP A 19 12.80 41.87 45.39
N ILE A 20 13.25 40.60 45.47
CA ILE A 20 14.52 40.16 44.90
C ILE A 20 14.28 38.87 44.11
N GLU A 21 14.25 39.01 42.80
CA GLU A 21 14.34 37.93 41.83
C GLU A 21 15.69 37.21 42.01
N ARG A 22 15.66 35.94 42.40
CA ARG A 22 16.85 35.08 42.47
C ARG A 22 16.75 34.03 41.37
N GLN A 23 17.50 34.23 40.28
CA GLN A 23 17.76 33.19 39.29
C GLN A 23 18.26 31.91 40.01
N PRO A 24 17.75 30.72 39.68
CA PRO A 24 18.36 29.50 40.14
C PRO A 24 19.55 29.17 39.24
N SER A 25 20.74 29.24 39.83
CA SER A 25 21.94 28.55 39.37
C SER A 25 21.65 27.05 39.23
N GLY A 26 21.77 26.50 38.02
CA GLY A 26 22.01 25.07 37.83
C GLY A 26 23.51 24.74 37.93
N PRO A 27 23.94 23.48 37.72
CA PRO A 27 23.19 22.21 37.81
C PRO A 27 23.92 21.19 38.71
N LYS A 28 23.21 20.23 39.33
CA LYS A 28 23.80 18.94 39.74
C LYS A 28 22.80 17.79 39.58
N ASP A 29 23.20 16.89 38.67
CA ASP A 29 22.91 15.47 38.55
C ASP A 29 21.50 14.93 38.78
N GLY A 30 20.92 14.45 37.67
CA GLY A 30 20.27 13.16 37.57
C GLY A 30 19.05 12.93 38.44
N THR A 31 17.87 13.25 37.90
CA THR A 31 16.62 12.45 37.98
C THR A 31 15.54 13.15 37.13
N VAL A 32 15.28 12.65 35.92
CA VAL A 32 14.07 13.00 35.15
C VAL A 32 12.97 12.04 35.61
N THR A 33 12.35 12.32 36.75
CA THR A 33 11.09 11.68 37.17
C THR A 33 10.42 12.52 38.24
N GLU A 34 9.12 12.76 38.05
CA GLU A 34 8.16 13.31 39.02
C GLU A 34 8.43 14.72 39.59
N VAL A 35 8.08 15.74 38.80
CA VAL A 35 7.52 16.97 39.36
C VAL A 35 6.13 17.18 38.77
N ILE A 36 5.23 16.22 39.01
CA ILE A 36 3.79 16.40 38.83
C ILE A 36 3.12 16.02 40.15
N GLY A 37 2.83 17.02 40.98
CA GLY A 37 1.75 16.88 41.97
C GLY A 37 2.08 17.07 43.46
N SER A 38 3.01 17.94 43.85
CA SER A 38 3.22 18.24 45.28
C SER A 38 3.51 19.70 45.62
N GLY A 39 2.86 20.66 44.92
CA GLY A 39 3.10 22.07 45.20
C GLY A 39 2.07 23.08 44.70
N VAL A 40 0.82 22.66 44.44
CA VAL A 40 -0.25 23.59 43.96
C VAL A 40 -1.49 23.49 44.84
N ASP A 41 -1.31 23.38 46.15
CA ASP A 41 -2.43 23.20 47.09
C ASP A 41 -2.89 24.50 47.78
N ASN A 42 -2.26 25.66 47.52
CA ASN A 42 -2.57 26.91 48.24
C ASN A 42 -2.68 28.17 47.36
N ALA A 43 -3.28 28.08 46.18
CA ALA A 43 -3.73 29.26 45.43
C ALA A 43 -5.23 29.10 45.12
N GLY A 44 -6.07 29.88 45.82
CA GLY A 44 -7.54 29.78 45.82
C GLY A 44 -8.22 30.08 44.48
N TYR A 45 -8.04 29.21 43.49
CA TYR A 45 -8.71 29.31 42.18
C TYR A 45 -9.65 28.12 41.95
N HIS A 46 -10.94 28.43 41.84
CA HIS A 46 -12.07 27.48 41.82
C HIS A 46 -12.30 26.72 40.50
N ARG A 47 -11.32 26.66 39.58
CA ARG A 47 -11.46 25.86 38.36
C ARG A 47 -10.32 24.86 38.23
N ARG A 48 -10.50 23.71 38.88
CA ARG A 48 -9.68 22.52 38.67
C ARG A 48 -9.92 21.98 37.27
N LEU A 49 -8.92 22.05 36.40
CA LEU A 49 -8.92 21.32 35.14
C LEU A 49 -8.89 19.82 35.45
N SER A 50 -9.76 19.06 34.79
CA SER A 50 -9.81 17.60 34.90
C SER A 50 -8.46 16.99 34.54
N LYS A 51 -8.08 15.87 35.18
CA LYS A 51 -6.82 15.15 34.91
C LYS A 51 -6.61 14.86 33.41
N ARG A 52 -7.68 14.67 32.63
CA ARG A 52 -7.63 14.50 31.17
C ARG A 52 -7.34 15.80 30.41
N GLN A 53 -7.82 16.94 30.90
CA GLN A 53 -7.54 18.27 30.33
C GLN A 53 -6.09 18.70 30.59
N ILE A 54 -5.57 18.40 31.79
CA ILE A 54 -4.16 18.63 32.12
C ILE A 54 -3.27 17.75 31.23
N MET A 55 -3.60 16.46 31.09
CA MET A 55 -2.85 15.55 30.23
C MET A 55 -2.88 15.99 28.75
N MET A 56 -4.01 16.47 28.24
CA MET A 56 -4.13 17.07 26.90
C MET A 56 -3.24 18.31 26.72
N MET A 57 -3.17 19.19 27.72
CA MET A 57 -2.30 20.36 27.70
C MET A 57 -0.81 19.96 27.68
N THR A 58 -0.43 18.93 28.45
CA THR A 58 0.94 18.39 28.47
C THR A 58 1.32 17.73 27.14
N PHE A 59 0.43 16.98 26.50
CA PHE A 59 0.66 16.42 25.16
C PHE A 59 0.80 17.51 24.10
N GLY A 60 -0.03 18.55 24.15
CA GLY A 60 0.07 19.71 23.26
C GLY A 60 1.38 20.47 23.42
N ALA A 61 1.87 20.65 24.65
CA ALA A 61 3.15 21.28 24.94
C ALA A 61 4.36 20.41 24.51
N GLY A 62 4.27 19.08 24.68
CA GLY A 62 5.35 18.15 24.29
C GLY A 62 5.53 18.02 22.77
N ILE A 63 4.42 17.93 22.02
CA ILE A 63 4.47 17.90 20.54
C ILE A 63 4.87 19.27 20.00
N GLY A 64 4.36 20.34 20.62
CA GLY A 64 4.64 21.73 20.21
C GLY A 64 6.10 22.14 20.41
N THR A 65 6.72 21.83 21.56
CA THR A 65 8.11 22.26 21.85
C THR A 65 9.14 21.55 20.99
N GLY A 66 8.99 20.24 20.74
CA GLY A 66 9.88 19.49 19.84
C GLY A 66 9.83 20.00 18.40
N LEU A 67 8.62 20.32 17.90
CA LEU A 67 8.43 20.94 16.59
C LEU A 67 9.01 22.36 16.55
N TRP A 68 8.84 23.16 17.60
CA TRP A 68 9.36 24.54 17.67
C TRP A 68 10.89 24.61 17.74
N VAL A 69 11.53 23.75 18.54
CA VAL A 69 13.00 23.68 18.63
C VAL A 69 13.59 23.08 17.35
N GLY A 70 12.95 22.06 16.77
CA GLY A 70 13.35 21.48 15.48
C GLY A 70 13.21 22.49 14.33
N THR A 71 12.10 23.23 14.28
CA THR A 71 11.86 24.27 13.27
C THR A 71 12.78 25.47 13.48
N GLY A 72 13.07 25.84 14.73
CA GLY A 72 14.03 26.91 15.07
C GLY A 72 15.45 26.59 14.64
N ASN A 73 15.87 25.33 14.80
CA ASN A 73 17.16 24.86 14.31
C ASN A 73 17.21 24.87 12.77
N ALA A 74 16.15 24.40 12.11
CA ALA A 74 16.00 24.44 10.67
C ALA A 74 15.99 25.88 10.12
N LEU A 75 15.33 26.82 10.80
CA LEU A 75 15.31 28.24 10.44
C LEU A 75 16.67 28.90 10.63
N LYS A 76 17.42 28.54 11.68
CA LYS A 76 18.77 29.06 11.93
C LYS A 76 19.77 28.61 10.87
N TYR A 77 19.71 27.36 10.42
CA TYR A 77 20.64 26.82 9.42
C TYR A 77 20.23 27.13 7.97
N ALA A 78 18.93 27.15 7.65
CA ALA A 78 18.44 27.35 6.28
C ALA A 78 18.05 28.80 5.95
N GLY A 79 17.85 29.65 6.97
CA GLY A 79 17.31 30.99 6.81
C GLY A 79 15.81 31.01 6.43
N PRO A 80 15.14 32.17 6.52
CA PRO A 80 13.71 32.28 6.22
C PRO A 80 13.37 31.92 4.77
N ALA A 81 14.23 32.29 3.81
CA ALA A 81 14.07 31.91 2.41
C ALA A 81 14.22 30.38 2.19
N GLY A 82 15.21 29.74 2.84
CA GLY A 82 15.44 28.30 2.71
C GLY A 82 14.30 27.46 3.30
N THR A 83 13.74 27.88 4.43
CA THR A 83 12.56 27.21 5.02
C THR A 83 11.30 27.34 4.15
N ALA A 84 11.09 28.50 3.51
CA ALA A 84 9.98 28.69 2.58
C ALA A 84 10.11 27.78 1.34
N VAL A 85 11.32 27.67 0.78
CA VAL A 85 11.60 26.77 -0.36
C VAL A 85 11.45 25.30 0.03
N ALA A 86 11.95 24.90 1.20
CA ALA A 86 11.78 23.52 1.68
C ALA A 86 10.30 23.18 1.89
N TYR A 87 9.52 24.09 2.48
CA TYR A 87 8.09 23.88 2.70
C TYR A 87 7.31 23.75 1.39
N THR A 88 7.60 24.60 0.40
CA THR A 88 6.92 24.50 -0.91
C THR A 88 7.27 23.18 -1.61
N ILE A 89 8.54 22.76 -1.58
CA ILE A 89 8.96 21.47 -2.17
C ILE A 89 8.23 20.31 -1.48
N VAL A 90 8.19 20.26 -0.15
CA VAL A 90 7.50 19.19 0.59
C VAL A 90 5.99 19.21 0.30
N ALA A 91 5.38 20.38 0.19
CA ALA A 91 3.97 20.50 -0.18
C ALA A 91 3.70 19.95 -1.58
N TYR A 92 4.54 20.26 -2.57
CA TYR A 92 4.43 19.69 -3.91
C TYR A 92 4.62 18.16 -3.90
N VAL A 93 5.64 17.65 -3.22
CA VAL A 93 5.88 16.19 -3.11
C VAL A 93 4.68 15.48 -2.48
N ASN A 94 4.13 16.00 -1.38
CA ASN A 94 2.95 15.43 -0.75
C ASN A 94 1.71 15.50 -1.65
N GLY A 95 1.55 16.59 -2.40
CA GLY A 95 0.50 16.73 -3.41
C GLY A 95 0.60 15.68 -4.52
N PHE A 96 1.81 15.43 -5.04
CA PHE A 96 2.05 14.39 -6.03
C PHE A 96 1.78 12.98 -5.48
N ILE A 97 2.23 12.68 -4.26
CA ILE A 97 1.94 11.41 -3.60
C ILE A 97 0.43 11.21 -3.47
N PHE A 98 -0.31 12.24 -3.04
CA PHE A 98 -1.77 12.17 -2.93
C PHE A 98 -2.44 11.89 -4.28
N LEU A 99 -2.02 12.59 -5.34
CA LEU A 99 -2.52 12.36 -6.69
C LEU A 99 -2.21 10.93 -7.19
N SER A 100 -1.00 10.44 -6.96
CA SER A 100 -0.60 9.08 -7.30
C SER A 100 -1.44 8.03 -6.57
N VAL A 101 -1.68 8.22 -5.26
CA VAL A 101 -2.50 7.29 -4.47
C VAL A 101 -3.95 7.28 -4.96
N ILE A 102 -4.54 8.44 -5.28
CA ILE A 102 -5.89 8.50 -5.87
C ILE A 102 -5.94 7.74 -7.20
N SER A 103 -4.96 7.95 -8.07
CA SER A 103 -4.88 7.28 -9.37
C SER A 103 -4.78 5.75 -9.23
N CYS A 104 -3.88 5.27 -8.36
CA CYS A 104 -3.76 3.84 -8.05
C CYS A 104 -5.04 3.27 -7.44
N GLY A 105 -5.71 4.03 -6.58
CA GLY A 105 -7.00 3.65 -5.98
C GLY A 105 -8.09 3.46 -7.03
N ILE A 106 -8.31 4.45 -7.90
CA ILE A 106 -9.31 4.37 -8.98
C ILE A 106 -9.04 3.18 -9.89
N THR A 107 -7.77 2.95 -10.26
CA THR A 107 -7.37 1.83 -11.11
C THR A 107 -7.66 0.49 -10.43
N SER A 108 -7.38 0.37 -9.14
CA SER A 108 -7.65 -0.86 -8.38
C SER A 108 -9.15 -1.18 -8.31
N PHE A 109 -10.00 -0.17 -8.10
CA PHE A 109 -11.47 -0.32 -8.15
C PHE A 109 -11.97 -0.73 -9.55
N TYR A 110 -11.40 -0.12 -10.59
CA TYR A 110 -11.74 -0.42 -11.98
C TYR A 110 -11.41 -1.87 -12.36
N VAL A 111 -10.22 -2.35 -11.99
CA VAL A 111 -9.77 -3.72 -12.27
C VAL A 111 -10.60 -4.72 -11.46
N ALA A 112 -10.76 -4.50 -10.15
CA ALA A 112 -11.50 -5.42 -9.29
C ALA A 112 -12.96 -5.64 -9.75
N SER A 113 -13.67 -4.56 -10.11
CA SER A 113 -15.05 -4.65 -10.58
C SER A 113 -15.18 -5.41 -11.92
N ARG A 114 -14.24 -5.22 -12.86
CA ARG A 114 -14.24 -5.94 -14.13
C ARG A 114 -13.80 -7.38 -14.01
N SER A 115 -12.78 -7.68 -13.22
CA SER A 115 -12.36 -9.05 -12.96
C SER A 115 -13.51 -9.86 -12.36
N LEU A 116 -14.25 -9.29 -11.40
CA LEU A 116 -15.40 -9.95 -10.80
C LEU A 116 -16.54 -10.18 -11.80
N THR A 117 -16.82 -9.20 -12.66
CA THR A 117 -17.84 -9.30 -13.71
C THR A 117 -17.46 -10.33 -14.78
N ALA A 118 -16.19 -10.37 -15.19
CA ALA A 118 -15.69 -11.35 -16.15
C ALA A 118 -15.80 -12.78 -15.62
N LEU A 119 -15.56 -12.99 -14.33
CA LEU A 119 -15.76 -14.29 -13.69
C LEU A 119 -17.24 -14.71 -13.70
N ALA A 120 -18.18 -13.76 -13.56
CA ALA A 120 -19.61 -14.03 -13.65
C ALA A 120 -20.06 -14.31 -15.10
N ASP A 121 -19.50 -13.59 -16.08
CA ASP A 121 -19.75 -13.82 -17.51
C ASP A 121 -19.27 -15.22 -17.95
N LEU A 122 -18.12 -15.67 -17.43
CA LEU A 122 -17.59 -17.02 -17.62
C LEU A 122 -18.34 -18.11 -16.83
N GLN A 123 -19.44 -17.74 -16.15
CA GLN A 123 -20.25 -18.64 -15.31
C GLN A 123 -19.46 -19.34 -14.18
N LEU A 124 -18.32 -18.78 -13.76
CA LEU A 124 -17.52 -19.28 -12.64
C LEU A 124 -18.07 -18.80 -11.29
N VAL A 125 -18.78 -17.68 -11.28
CA VAL A 125 -19.39 -17.05 -10.11
C VAL A 125 -20.87 -16.77 -10.39
N HIS A 126 -21.67 -16.58 -9.34
CA HIS A 126 -23.10 -16.34 -9.47
C HIS A 126 -23.40 -15.14 -10.43
N PRO A 127 -24.37 -15.28 -11.36
CA PRO A 127 -24.65 -14.25 -12.40
C PRO A 127 -25.01 -12.87 -11.87
N PHE A 128 -25.42 -12.77 -10.60
CA PHE A 128 -25.69 -11.50 -9.92
C PHE A 128 -24.53 -10.51 -10.00
N PHE A 129 -23.28 -10.99 -9.91
CA PHE A 129 -22.10 -10.13 -10.03
C PHE A 129 -21.85 -9.65 -11.47
N GLY A 130 -22.47 -10.31 -12.45
CA GLY A 130 -22.39 -9.98 -13.88
C GLY A 130 -23.38 -8.89 -14.35
N ALA A 131 -24.23 -8.37 -13.46
CA ALA A 131 -25.25 -7.39 -13.84
C ALA A 131 -24.62 -6.08 -14.36
N LYS A 132 -24.92 -5.76 -15.63
CA LYS A 132 -24.43 -4.57 -16.34
C LYS A 132 -25.59 -3.62 -16.63
N ASP A 133 -25.30 -2.32 -16.59
CA ASP A 133 -26.23 -1.29 -17.04
C ASP A 133 -26.29 -1.23 -18.59
N LYS A 134 -27.22 -0.45 -19.16
CA LYS A 134 -27.41 -0.25 -20.61
C LYS A 134 -26.14 0.22 -21.33
N ALA A 135 -25.25 0.92 -20.61
CA ALA A 135 -23.96 1.37 -21.10
C ALA A 135 -22.81 0.35 -20.91
N GLY A 136 -23.11 -0.90 -20.53
CA GLY A 136 -22.13 -1.97 -20.30
C GLY A 136 -21.34 -1.85 -18.99
N ARG A 137 -21.71 -0.92 -18.10
CA ARG A 137 -20.98 -0.66 -16.84
C ARG A 137 -21.42 -1.64 -15.74
N PRO A 138 -20.49 -2.37 -15.09
CA PRO A 138 -20.83 -3.32 -14.05
C PRO A 138 -21.09 -2.62 -12.69
N TRP A 139 -22.32 -2.16 -12.47
CA TRP A 139 -22.64 -1.34 -11.31
C TRP A 139 -22.72 -2.14 -9.99
N ILE A 140 -23.22 -3.38 -10.02
CA ILE A 140 -23.32 -4.23 -8.81
C ILE A 140 -21.94 -4.59 -8.29
N SER A 141 -21.07 -5.12 -9.16
CA SER A 141 -19.70 -5.45 -8.81
C SER A 141 -18.91 -4.21 -8.35
N LEU A 142 -19.16 -3.04 -8.94
CA LEU A 142 -18.55 -1.79 -8.50
C LEU A 142 -18.97 -1.41 -7.07
N LEU A 143 -20.27 -1.48 -6.75
CA LEU A 143 -20.77 -1.14 -5.41
C LEU A 143 -20.27 -2.11 -4.35
N ILE A 144 -20.24 -3.41 -4.64
CA ILE A 144 -19.80 -4.42 -3.68
C ILE A 144 -18.30 -4.29 -3.41
N CYS A 145 -17.46 -4.20 -4.44
CA CYS A 145 -16.04 -3.97 -4.27
C CYS A 145 -15.76 -2.61 -3.58
N GLY A 146 -16.54 -1.58 -3.94
CA GLY A 146 -16.59 -0.27 -3.29
C GLY A 146 -16.82 -0.34 -1.79
N ALA A 147 -17.91 -1.00 -1.39
CA ALA A 147 -18.32 -1.13 -0.01
C ALA A 147 -17.37 -2.00 0.81
N LEU A 148 -16.92 -3.13 0.27
CA LEU A 148 -15.99 -4.03 0.96
C LEU A 148 -14.60 -3.41 1.08
N GLY A 149 -14.02 -2.93 -0.01
CA GLY A 149 -12.69 -2.32 -0.01
C GLY A 149 -12.66 -1.01 0.78
N GLY A 150 -13.61 -0.12 0.54
CA GLY A 150 -13.74 1.15 1.26
C GLY A 150 -14.05 0.95 2.76
N GLY A 151 -14.92 -0.02 3.07
CA GLY A 151 -15.25 -0.38 4.46
C GLY A 151 -14.06 -0.96 5.22
N LEU A 152 -13.25 -1.82 4.58
CA LEU A 152 -12.01 -2.34 5.17
C LEU A 152 -10.98 -1.24 5.40
N CYS A 153 -10.87 -0.27 4.49
CA CYS A 153 -9.98 0.89 4.67
C CYS A 153 -10.34 1.74 5.88
N TYR A 154 -11.60 1.77 6.32
CA TYR A 154 -12.02 2.51 7.51
C TYR A 154 -11.33 2.00 8.80
N LEU A 155 -10.88 0.75 8.82
CA LEU A 155 -10.12 0.19 9.96
C LEU A 155 -8.77 0.91 10.17
N ASN A 156 -8.24 1.57 9.13
CA ASN A 156 -7.03 2.40 9.24
C ASN A 156 -7.28 3.76 9.92
N CYS A 157 -8.52 4.13 10.24
CA CYS A 157 -8.83 5.37 10.96
C CYS A 157 -8.73 5.25 12.49
N ASN A 158 -8.24 4.12 13.02
CA ASN A 158 -8.09 3.87 14.45
C ASN A 158 -6.64 4.12 14.92
N LYS A 159 -6.41 4.15 16.24
CA LYS A 159 -5.07 4.28 16.88
C LYS A 159 -4.10 3.16 16.51
N THR A 160 -4.60 2.07 15.91
CA THR A 160 -3.84 0.91 15.41
C THR A 160 -3.67 0.92 13.89
N ALA A 161 -3.79 2.08 13.23
CA ALA A 161 -3.70 2.23 11.78
C ALA A 161 -2.49 1.53 11.15
N ILE A 162 -1.30 1.71 11.74
CA ILE A 162 -0.05 1.12 11.22
C ILE A 162 -0.11 -0.41 11.24
N GLN A 163 -0.67 -1.00 12.29
CA GLN A 163 -0.78 -2.45 12.42
C GLN A 163 -1.77 -3.03 11.39
N VAL A 164 -2.94 -2.41 11.26
CA VAL A 164 -3.98 -2.81 10.29
C VAL A 164 -3.47 -2.65 8.85
N TYR A 165 -2.76 -1.56 8.57
CA TYR A 165 -2.12 -1.34 7.28
C TYR A 165 -1.13 -2.45 6.95
N ASN A 166 -0.28 -2.84 7.91
CA ASN A 166 0.68 -3.92 7.72
C ASN A 166 -0.02 -5.25 7.41
N TRP A 167 -1.13 -5.58 8.08
CA TRP A 167 -1.91 -6.78 7.78
C TRP A 167 -2.41 -6.79 6.33
N PHE A 168 -2.96 -5.66 5.85
CA PHE A 168 -3.42 -5.55 4.47
C PHE A 168 -2.27 -5.57 3.46
N SER A 169 -1.16 -4.91 3.76
CA SER A 169 0.03 -4.89 2.92
C SER A 169 0.60 -6.30 2.72
N SER A 170 0.76 -7.05 3.82
CA SER A 170 1.21 -8.44 3.79
C SER A 170 0.23 -9.35 3.06
N LEU A 171 -1.09 -9.17 3.26
CA LEU A 171 -2.12 -9.94 2.55
C LEU A 171 -2.03 -9.73 1.03
N VAL A 172 -1.90 -8.48 0.57
CA VAL A 172 -1.76 -8.16 -0.87
C VAL A 172 -0.45 -8.69 -1.44
N GLY A 173 0.65 -8.62 -0.68
CA GLY A 173 1.95 -9.15 -1.09
C GLY A 173 1.90 -10.67 -1.36
N ILE A 174 1.36 -11.43 -0.42
CA ILE A 174 1.19 -12.88 -0.56
C ILE A 174 0.23 -13.23 -1.70
N ALA A 175 -0.92 -12.54 -1.79
CA ALA A 175 -1.86 -12.74 -2.89
C ALA A 175 -1.22 -12.46 -4.27
N GLY A 176 -0.37 -11.44 -4.35
CA GLY A 176 0.44 -11.14 -5.53
C GLY A 176 1.32 -12.32 -5.93
N PHE A 177 2.14 -12.85 -5.01
CA PHE A 177 3.01 -13.99 -5.30
C PHE A 177 2.24 -15.23 -5.74
N ILE A 178 1.09 -15.51 -5.12
CA ILE A 178 0.21 -16.61 -5.53
C ILE A 178 -0.33 -16.38 -6.95
N ASN A 179 -0.75 -15.16 -7.28
CA ASN A 179 -1.22 -14.80 -8.61
C ASN A 179 -0.13 -15.00 -9.68
N TRP A 180 1.10 -14.52 -9.43
CA TRP A 180 2.24 -14.78 -10.32
C TRP A 180 2.53 -16.28 -10.45
N GLY A 181 2.45 -17.03 -9.35
CA GLY A 181 2.60 -18.49 -9.35
C GLY A 181 1.54 -19.19 -10.22
N ALA A 182 0.28 -18.76 -10.12
CA ALA A 182 -0.82 -19.27 -10.94
C ALA A 182 -0.61 -18.99 -12.43
N ILE A 183 -0.11 -17.80 -12.78
CA ILE A 183 0.26 -17.46 -14.17
C ILE A 183 1.33 -18.43 -14.68
N PHE A 184 2.42 -18.68 -13.92
CA PHE A 184 3.47 -19.59 -14.36
C PHE A 184 2.97 -21.04 -14.51
N ILE A 185 2.16 -21.54 -13.58
CA ILE A 185 1.55 -22.87 -13.67
C ILE A 185 0.67 -22.97 -14.93
N THR A 186 -0.14 -21.94 -15.20
CA THR A 186 -1.02 -21.89 -16.38
C THR A 186 -0.21 -21.91 -17.67
N GLN A 187 0.90 -21.16 -17.73
CA GLN A 187 1.82 -21.14 -18.87
C GLN A 187 2.53 -22.50 -19.10
N ILE A 188 2.92 -23.19 -18.03
CA ILE A 188 3.50 -24.54 -18.12
C ILE A 188 2.45 -25.52 -18.67
N ARG A 189 1.22 -25.46 -18.16
CA ARG A 189 0.11 -26.32 -18.62
C ARG A 189 -0.32 -26.02 -20.05
N PHE A 190 -0.38 -24.75 -20.43
CA PHE A 190 -0.68 -24.32 -21.79
C PHE A 190 0.29 -24.94 -22.80
N ARG A 191 1.59 -24.96 -22.48
CA ARG A 191 2.62 -25.61 -23.31
C ARG A 191 2.51 -27.13 -23.33
N ALA A 192 2.17 -27.74 -22.19
CA ALA A 192 1.87 -29.16 -22.13
C ALA A 192 0.66 -29.53 -23.00
N ALA A 193 -0.35 -28.66 -23.06
CA ALA A 193 -1.54 -28.84 -23.91
C ALA A 193 -1.21 -28.69 -25.40
N LEU A 194 -0.45 -27.67 -25.80
CA LEU A 194 0.04 -27.52 -27.18
C LEU A 194 0.81 -28.75 -27.65
N LYS A 195 1.71 -29.28 -26.81
CA LYS A 195 2.47 -30.50 -27.10
C LYS A 195 1.56 -31.74 -27.22
N ALA A 196 0.53 -31.85 -26.39
CA ALA A 196 -0.41 -32.97 -26.42
C ALA A 196 -1.31 -32.97 -27.67
N GLN A 197 -1.57 -31.80 -28.26
CA GLN A 197 -2.43 -31.63 -29.44
C GLN A 197 -1.63 -31.50 -30.75
N GLY A 198 -0.31 -31.59 -30.70
CA GLY A 198 0.56 -31.53 -31.89
C GLY A 198 0.63 -30.15 -32.55
N ILE A 199 0.19 -29.08 -31.88
CA ILE A 199 0.28 -27.71 -32.39
C ILE A 199 1.71 -27.22 -32.15
N SER A 200 2.42 -26.85 -33.22
CA SER A 200 3.78 -26.33 -33.08
C SER A 200 3.75 -24.96 -32.41
N PRO A 201 4.68 -24.65 -31.48
CA PRO A 201 4.78 -23.31 -30.87
C PRO A 201 5.04 -22.19 -31.89
N ASP A 202 5.37 -22.55 -33.13
CA ASP A 202 5.64 -21.62 -34.21
C ASP A 202 4.40 -21.00 -34.85
N THR A 203 3.23 -21.59 -34.65
CA THR A 203 1.96 -21.02 -35.12
C THR A 203 1.45 -19.88 -34.26
N LEU A 204 2.02 -19.68 -33.07
CA LEU A 204 1.57 -18.64 -32.14
C LEU A 204 2.08 -17.26 -32.57
N PRO A 205 1.24 -16.22 -32.52
CA PRO A 205 1.66 -14.84 -32.85
C PRO A 205 2.81 -14.33 -31.99
N PHE A 206 2.90 -14.78 -30.72
CA PHE A 206 3.92 -14.34 -29.77
C PHE A 206 4.65 -15.51 -29.11
N LYS A 207 5.99 -15.46 -29.14
CA LYS A 207 6.88 -16.45 -28.52
C LYS A 207 7.67 -15.80 -27.40
N ALA A 208 7.56 -16.36 -26.20
CA ALA A 208 8.39 -15.95 -25.08
C ALA A 208 9.85 -16.44 -25.29
N PRO A 209 10.86 -15.54 -25.35
CA PRO A 209 12.22 -15.86 -25.83
C PRO A 209 13.05 -16.78 -24.92
N LEU A 210 12.52 -17.24 -23.78
CA LEU A 210 13.22 -18.11 -22.81
C LEU A 210 12.31 -19.21 -22.23
N ALA A 211 11.16 -19.46 -22.86
CA ALA A 211 10.27 -20.51 -22.41
C ALA A 211 10.72 -21.88 -22.93
N PRO A 212 10.59 -22.97 -22.14
CA PRO A 212 9.84 -23.09 -20.89
C PRO A 212 10.66 -22.86 -19.60
N TRP A 213 11.99 -22.71 -19.70
CA TRP A 213 12.86 -22.64 -18.52
C TRP A 213 12.55 -21.45 -17.62
N ALA A 214 12.24 -20.28 -18.20
CA ALA A 214 11.87 -19.08 -17.45
C ALA A 214 10.66 -19.29 -16.52
N HIS A 215 9.65 -20.06 -16.93
CA HIS A 215 8.46 -20.31 -16.12
C HIS A 215 8.76 -21.24 -14.93
N TRP A 216 9.59 -22.26 -15.14
CA TRP A 216 10.03 -23.15 -14.06
C TRP A 216 10.92 -22.42 -13.05
N LEU A 217 11.86 -21.61 -13.54
CA LEU A 217 12.70 -20.77 -12.69
C LEU A 217 11.85 -19.79 -11.86
N GLY A 218 10.91 -19.09 -12.50
CA GLY A 218 9.99 -18.18 -11.82
C GLY A 218 9.14 -18.88 -10.75
N LEU A 219 8.65 -20.08 -11.04
CA LEU A 219 7.87 -20.87 -10.07
C LEU A 219 8.72 -21.27 -8.85
N VAL A 220 9.96 -21.71 -9.06
CA VAL A 220 10.89 -22.05 -7.97
C VAL A 220 11.19 -20.82 -7.11
N ILE A 221 11.42 -19.66 -7.74
CA ILE A 221 11.68 -18.41 -7.02
C ILE A 221 10.47 -18.00 -6.17
N ILE A 222 9.25 -18.11 -6.69
CA ILE A 222 8.03 -17.79 -5.93
C ILE A 222 7.86 -18.72 -4.73
N ILE A 223 8.05 -20.03 -4.93
CA ILE A 223 7.97 -21.00 -3.82
C ILE A 223 9.03 -20.71 -2.75
N PHE A 224 10.25 -20.37 -3.18
CA PHE A 224 11.33 -19.99 -2.28
C PHE A 224 11.00 -18.72 -1.48
N ILE A 225 10.49 -17.68 -2.14
CA ILE A 225 10.08 -16.43 -1.46
C ILE A 225 8.95 -16.71 -0.47
N LEU A 226 7.93 -17.49 -0.84
CA LEU A 226 6.84 -17.85 0.08
C LEU A 226 7.32 -18.66 1.30
N ALA A 227 8.36 -19.49 1.14
CA ALA A 227 8.99 -20.22 2.23
C ALA A 227 9.79 -19.28 3.16
N CYS A 228 10.50 -18.30 2.60
CA CYS A 228 11.19 -17.27 3.38
C CYS A 228 10.20 -16.39 4.16
N GLU A 229 9.10 -15.97 3.53
CA GLU A 229 8.02 -15.21 4.19
C GLU A 229 7.38 -16.01 5.33
N PHE A 230 7.18 -17.32 5.14
CA PHE A 230 6.70 -18.21 6.20
C PHE A 230 7.66 -18.26 7.38
N TYR A 231 8.97 -18.40 7.11
CA TYR A 231 10.00 -18.44 8.15
C TYR A 231 10.03 -17.14 8.95
N ILE A 232 10.03 -15.97 8.28
CA ILE A 232 10.03 -14.65 8.93
C ILE A 232 8.74 -14.45 9.76
N SER A 233 7.62 -15.02 9.32
CA SER A 233 6.35 -14.92 10.03
C SER A 233 6.28 -15.80 11.29
N VAL A 234 6.91 -16.99 11.27
CA VAL A 234 6.95 -17.92 12.41
C VAL A 234 8.04 -17.56 13.41
N SER A 235 9.23 -17.21 12.92
CA SER A 235 10.40 -16.89 13.72
C SER A 235 11.05 -15.60 13.20
N PRO A 236 10.53 -14.42 13.58
CA PRO A 236 11.14 -13.15 13.19
C PRO A 236 12.57 -13.06 13.73
N ILE A 237 13.44 -12.40 12.96
CA ILE A 237 14.87 -12.30 13.31
C ILE A 237 15.01 -11.40 14.55
N GLY A 238 15.36 -12.00 15.69
CA GLY A 238 15.70 -11.27 16.92
C GLY A 238 14.63 -11.26 18.01
N GLU A 239 13.43 -11.81 17.78
CA GLU A 239 12.36 -11.89 18.79
C GLU A 239 11.68 -13.28 18.80
N PRO A 240 11.13 -13.74 19.95
CA PRO A 240 10.37 -14.98 19.99
C PRO A 240 9.07 -14.84 19.18
N GLY A 241 8.83 -15.79 18.26
CA GLY A 241 7.65 -15.81 17.42
C GLY A 241 6.35 -15.80 18.22
N THR A 242 5.49 -14.82 17.97
CA THR A 242 4.16 -14.70 18.60
C THR A 242 3.08 -15.01 17.56
N ALA A 243 1.97 -15.64 17.97
CA ALA A 243 0.87 -15.93 17.05
C ALA A 243 0.33 -14.66 16.35
N VAL A 244 0.36 -13.51 17.04
CA VAL A 244 -0.02 -12.21 16.49
C VAL A 244 0.88 -11.78 15.34
N THR A 245 2.21 -11.99 15.43
CA THR A 245 3.14 -11.63 14.35
C THR A 245 2.97 -12.57 13.15
N PHE A 246 2.70 -13.85 13.41
CA PHE A 246 2.39 -14.82 12.36
C PHE A 246 1.14 -14.43 11.57
N PHE A 247 0.01 -14.17 12.24
CA PHE A 247 -1.21 -13.76 11.56
C PHE A 247 -1.14 -12.35 10.99
N ALA A 248 -0.28 -11.48 11.53
CA ALA A 248 -0.06 -10.16 10.94
C ALA A 248 0.62 -10.23 9.57
N ASN A 249 1.62 -11.10 9.43
CA ASN A 249 2.49 -11.15 8.26
C ASN A 249 2.07 -12.24 7.25
N TYR A 250 1.39 -13.30 7.69
CA TYR A 250 1.13 -14.49 6.86
C TYR A 250 -0.35 -14.83 6.67
N LEU A 251 -1.27 -13.90 6.95
CA LEU A 251 -2.72 -14.13 6.83
C LEU A 251 -3.16 -14.58 5.43
N GLY A 252 -2.47 -14.10 4.39
CA GLY A 252 -2.85 -14.33 3.00
C GLY A 252 -2.84 -15.82 2.59
N MET A 253 -1.93 -16.63 3.12
CA MET A 253 -1.81 -18.05 2.73
C MET A 253 -2.94 -18.92 3.27
N PRO A 254 -3.26 -18.91 4.58
CA PRO A 254 -4.42 -19.62 5.10
C PRO A 254 -5.74 -19.18 4.45
N LEU A 255 -5.88 -17.87 4.18
CA LEU A 255 -7.06 -17.33 3.52
C LEU A 255 -7.18 -17.85 2.07
N PHE A 256 -6.09 -17.86 1.32
CA PHE A 256 -6.06 -18.45 -0.02
C PHE A 256 -6.38 -19.95 -0.01
N LEU A 257 -5.82 -20.73 0.93
CA LEU A 257 -6.12 -22.15 1.04
C LEU A 257 -7.60 -22.40 1.37
N PHE A 258 -8.17 -21.60 2.28
CA PHE A 258 -9.59 -21.64 2.59
C PHE A 258 -10.44 -21.34 1.35
N ASP A 259 -10.16 -20.25 0.64
CA ASP A 259 -10.89 -19.85 -0.56
C ASP A 259 -10.77 -20.89 -1.68
N PHE A 260 -9.57 -21.43 -1.89
CA PHE A 260 -9.33 -22.48 -2.88
C PHE A 260 -10.11 -23.76 -2.57
N VAL A 261 -10.10 -24.20 -1.31
CA VAL A 261 -10.85 -25.39 -0.88
C VAL A 261 -12.36 -25.13 -0.94
N ALA A 262 -12.82 -23.97 -0.46
CA ALA A 262 -14.24 -23.59 -0.51
C ALA A 262 -14.75 -23.56 -1.95
N TYR A 263 -14.01 -22.92 -2.86
CA TYR A 263 -14.35 -22.87 -4.29
C TYR A 263 -14.38 -24.27 -4.91
N LYS A 264 -13.37 -25.10 -4.63
CA LYS A 264 -13.29 -26.46 -5.16
C LYS A 264 -14.40 -27.37 -4.61
N LEU A 265 -14.80 -27.21 -3.35
CA LEU A 265 -15.90 -27.97 -2.76
C LEU A 265 -17.26 -27.53 -3.30
N TRP A 266 -17.46 -26.22 -3.48
CA TRP A 266 -18.73 -25.65 -3.94
C TRP A 266 -18.98 -25.94 -5.43
N PHE A 267 -18.00 -25.66 -6.28
CA PHE A 267 -18.14 -25.78 -7.74
C PHE A 267 -17.66 -27.12 -8.30
N ARG A 268 -17.08 -28.01 -7.47
CA ARG A 268 -16.57 -29.34 -7.84
C ARG A 268 -15.79 -29.34 -9.17
N THR A 269 -14.92 -28.35 -9.34
CA THR A 269 -14.18 -28.16 -10.59
C THR A 269 -13.19 -29.30 -10.83
N LYS A 270 -13.17 -29.82 -12.05
CA LYS A 270 -12.22 -30.85 -12.49
C LYS A 270 -11.08 -30.19 -13.23
N LEU A 271 -9.86 -30.66 -12.94
CA LEU A 271 -8.67 -30.17 -13.58
C LEU A 271 -8.61 -30.73 -15.01
N VAL A 272 -8.77 -29.86 -16.02
CA VAL A 272 -8.86 -30.25 -17.45
C VAL A 272 -7.55 -30.89 -17.88
N LYS A 273 -7.61 -32.07 -18.50
CA LYS A 273 -6.41 -32.77 -19.00
C LYS A 273 -5.79 -31.97 -20.15
N PRO A 274 -4.45 -31.95 -20.30
CA PRO A 274 -3.78 -31.22 -21.39
C PRO A 274 -4.28 -31.58 -22.80
N SER A 275 -4.76 -32.82 -23.00
CA SER A 275 -5.31 -33.30 -24.28
C SER A 275 -6.72 -32.80 -24.59
N GLU A 276 -7.47 -32.33 -23.59
CA GLU A 276 -8.88 -31.92 -23.68
C GLU A 276 -9.05 -30.38 -23.61
N VAL A 277 -7.94 -29.63 -23.63
CA VAL A 277 -7.97 -28.15 -23.59
C VAL A 277 -8.50 -27.62 -24.92
N ASP A 278 -9.59 -26.86 -24.87
CA ASP A 278 -10.14 -26.23 -26.07
C ASP A 278 -9.37 -24.94 -26.42
N PHE A 279 -8.98 -24.81 -27.70
CA PHE A 279 -8.31 -23.63 -28.26
C PHE A 279 -9.20 -22.87 -29.25
N SER A 280 -10.47 -23.23 -29.39
CA SER A 280 -11.42 -22.61 -30.34
C SER A 280 -11.56 -21.09 -30.11
N GLU A 281 -11.79 -20.66 -28.86
CA GLU A 281 -11.84 -19.24 -28.50
C GLU A 281 -10.51 -18.51 -28.77
N ALA A 282 -9.38 -19.16 -28.50
CA ALA A 282 -8.06 -18.56 -28.74
C ALA A 282 -7.82 -18.25 -30.22
N LYS A 283 -8.33 -19.08 -31.14
CA LYS A 283 -8.23 -18.84 -32.59
C LYS A 283 -9.04 -17.63 -33.05
N MET A 284 -10.20 -17.37 -32.43
CA MET A 284 -11.03 -16.20 -32.74
C MET A 284 -10.31 -14.90 -32.39
N PHE A 285 -9.70 -14.83 -31.20
CA PHE A 285 -8.91 -13.67 -30.80
C PHE A 285 -7.66 -13.47 -31.67
N ASP A 286 -6.97 -14.55 -32.02
CA ASP A 286 -5.82 -14.50 -32.95
C ASP A 286 -6.22 -13.98 -34.34
N GLU A 287 -7.44 -14.30 -34.80
CA GLU A 287 -7.99 -13.83 -36.07
C GLU A 287 -8.41 -12.36 -36.01
N GLU A 288 -9.09 -11.92 -34.94
CA GLU A 288 -9.41 -10.51 -34.72
C GLU A 288 -8.15 -9.63 -34.65
N ASP A 289 -7.11 -10.07 -33.92
CA ASP A 289 -5.82 -9.37 -33.82
C ASP A 289 -5.06 -9.35 -35.15
N ARG A 290 -5.26 -10.36 -36.01
CA ARG A 290 -4.70 -10.37 -37.36
C ARG A 290 -5.42 -9.34 -38.23
N LEU A 291 -6.75 -9.34 -38.22
CA LEU A 291 -7.56 -8.37 -38.95
C LEU A 291 -7.29 -6.93 -38.49
N ALA A 292 -7.15 -6.69 -37.18
CA ALA A 292 -6.83 -5.37 -36.66
C ALA A 292 -5.45 -4.88 -37.13
N ARG A 293 -4.45 -5.77 -37.21
CA ARG A 293 -3.14 -5.45 -37.77
C ARG A 293 -3.22 -5.15 -39.27
N GLU A 294 -3.95 -5.96 -40.03
CA GLU A 294 -4.19 -5.72 -41.45
C GLU A 294 -4.83 -4.34 -41.68
N ILE A 295 -5.85 -3.98 -40.90
CA ILE A 295 -6.50 -2.66 -40.98
C ILE A 295 -5.52 -1.52 -40.64
N MET A 296 -4.69 -1.67 -39.60
CA MET A 296 -3.70 -0.66 -39.26
C MET A 296 -2.61 -0.51 -40.31
N ASP A 297 -2.15 -1.61 -40.90
CA ASP A 297 -1.17 -1.59 -41.99
C ASP A 297 -1.77 -0.94 -43.24
N ASP A 298 -3.03 -1.24 -43.58
CA ASP A 298 -3.76 -0.59 -44.67
C ASP A 298 -3.95 0.92 -44.44
N GLU A 299 -4.30 1.33 -43.21
CA GLU A 299 -4.38 2.75 -42.82
C GLU A 299 -3.02 3.45 -42.90
N ALA A 300 -1.94 2.78 -42.52
CA ALA A 300 -0.58 3.30 -42.62
C ALA A 300 -0.13 3.47 -44.08
N LEU A 301 -0.44 2.50 -44.95
CA LEU A 301 -0.16 2.56 -46.38
C LEU A 301 -0.93 3.70 -47.08
N GLN A 302 -2.22 3.88 -46.75
CA GLN A 302 -3.02 5.00 -47.28
C GLN A 302 -2.44 6.38 -46.90
N LYS A 303 -1.84 6.49 -45.73
CA LYS A 303 -1.26 7.74 -45.25
C LYS A 303 0.04 8.11 -45.98
N ASP A 304 0.81 7.12 -46.42
CA ASP A 304 2.07 7.30 -47.16
C ASP A 304 1.83 7.69 -48.63
N ASP A 305 0.78 7.14 -49.26
CA ASP A 305 0.34 7.53 -50.61
C ASP A 305 -0.04 9.02 -50.73
N GLY A 306 -0.54 9.61 -49.63
CA GLY A 306 -0.85 11.04 -49.55
C GLY A 306 0.39 11.94 -49.69
N PHE A 307 1.56 11.48 -49.24
CA PHE A 307 2.83 12.19 -49.41
C PHE A 307 3.38 12.01 -50.84
N GLY A 308 3.24 10.81 -51.40
CA GLY A 308 3.64 10.49 -52.78
C GLY A 308 2.87 11.27 -53.85
N LEU A 309 1.57 11.55 -53.62
CA LEU A 309 0.75 12.41 -54.49
C LEU A 309 1.24 13.85 -54.51
N TRP A 310 1.68 14.40 -53.38
CA TRP A 310 2.24 15.75 -53.31
C TRP A 310 3.60 15.85 -54.02
N GLN A 311 4.44 14.81 -53.91
CA GLN A 311 5.69 14.70 -54.66
C GLN A 311 5.45 14.59 -56.17
N LYS A 312 4.49 13.77 -56.60
CA LYS A 312 4.09 13.63 -58.01
C LYS A 312 3.49 14.92 -58.55
N ALA A 313 2.65 15.61 -57.78
CA ALA A 313 2.08 16.90 -58.15
C ALA A 313 3.17 17.98 -58.29
N LYS A 314 4.15 18.01 -57.36
CA LYS A 314 5.29 18.93 -57.43
C LYS A 314 6.16 18.68 -58.67
N ASN A 315 6.42 17.41 -59.01
CA ASN A 315 7.17 17.04 -60.21
C ASN A 315 6.39 17.33 -61.51
N LEU A 316 5.06 17.28 -61.49
CA LEU A 316 4.23 17.61 -62.66
C LEU A 316 4.14 19.13 -62.91
N VAL A 317 4.16 19.93 -61.84
CA VAL A 317 4.09 21.40 -61.92
C VAL A 317 5.46 22.03 -62.20
N LEU A 318 6.55 21.40 -61.74
CA LEU A 318 7.89 21.99 -61.83
C LEU A 318 8.79 21.45 -62.94
N GLY A 319 8.35 20.46 -63.75
CA GLY A 319 9.02 20.03 -64.98
C GLY A 319 10.53 19.81 -64.85
#